data_AF-A0AAD4R5M4-F1
#
_entry.id   AF-A0AAD4R5M4-F1
#
_cell.length_a   1.000
_cell.length_b   1.000
_cell.length_c   1.000
_cell.angle_alpha   90.00
_cell.angle_beta   90.00
_cell.angle_gamma   90.00
#
_symmetry.space_group_name_H-M   'P 1'
#
loop_
_entity.id
_entity.type
_entity.pdbx_description
1 polymer ?
#
loop_
_entity_poly.entity_id
_entity_poly.type
_entity_poly.pdbx_seq_one_letter_code
_entity_poly.pdbx_strand_id
1 'polypeptide(L)'
;MELSWHNITALPKNSKKRAPPLNGSLSDSDEYGFDTCTPEDCILYDISGIAYPGEVLAVMGASGAGKTSLLNILTDRGAKAYDISGTIRINGCDVEPDVLRKISAYAQQKDVMIGAMTVKEHLMFMVTFVSNNN
;
A
#
# COMPACT_ATOMS: atom_id res chain seq x y z
N MET A 1 5.80 -17.03 8.45
CA MET A 1 4.55 -16.38 8.04
C MET A 1 4.55 -16.30 6.52
N GLU A 2 3.57 -16.92 5.88
CA GLU A 2 3.32 -16.73 4.44
C GLU A 2 2.50 -15.45 4.28
N LEU A 3 2.95 -14.55 3.41
CA LEU A 3 2.25 -13.31 3.06
C LEU A 3 1.86 -13.38 1.59
N SER A 4 0.59 -13.24 1.26
CA SER A 4 0.13 -13.15 -0.12
C SER A 4 -0.78 -11.93 -0.33
N TRP A 5 -0.78 -11.41 -1.55
CA TRP A 5 -1.64 -10.31 -1.95
C TRP A 5 -2.23 -10.60 -3.33
N HIS A 6 -3.49 -10.19 -3.51
CA HIS A 6 -4.26 -10.53 -4.69
C HIS A 6 -5.01 -9.31 -5.23
N ASN A 7 -4.80 -9.07 -6.52
CA ASN A 7 -5.46 -8.06 -7.34
C ASN A 7 -5.38 -6.66 -6.72
N ILE A 8 -4.21 -6.32 -6.15
CA ILE A 8 -3.99 -5.04 -5.50
C ILE A 8 -3.99 -3.95 -6.57
N THR A 9 -4.96 -3.04 -6.44
CA THR A 9 -5.07 -1.85 -7.28
C THR A 9 -5.08 -0.61 -6.39
N ALA A 10 -4.30 0.41 -6.75
CA ALA A 10 -4.12 1.61 -5.96
C ALA A 10 -4.34 2.86 -6.81
N LEU A 11 -5.36 3.64 -6.43
CA LEU A 11 -5.74 4.89 -7.08
C LEU A 11 -5.37 6.08 -6.21
N PRO A 12 -4.83 7.18 -6.75
CA PRO A 12 -4.63 8.40 -5.99
C PRO A 12 -5.97 9.04 -5.62
N LYS A 13 -6.23 9.28 -4.33
CA LYS A 13 -7.52 9.88 -3.88
C LYS A 13 -7.82 11.28 -4.44
N ASN A 14 -6.81 11.98 -4.97
CA ASN A 14 -6.95 13.33 -5.53
C ASN A 14 -7.10 13.38 -7.06
N SER A 15 -7.30 12.25 -7.76
CA SER A 15 -7.58 12.29 -9.20
C SER A 15 -8.95 12.95 -9.44
N LYS A 16 -8.97 14.07 -10.19
CA LYS A 16 -10.22 14.63 -10.71
C LYS A 16 -10.93 13.53 -11.50
N LYS A 17 -12.17 13.18 -11.14
CA LYS A 17 -13.00 12.27 -11.95
C LYS A 17 -13.03 12.81 -13.39
N ARG A 18 -12.42 12.10 -14.34
CA ARG A 18 -12.52 12.46 -15.76
C ARG A 18 -13.95 12.21 -16.19
N ALA A 19 -14.57 13.21 -16.82
CA ALA A 19 -15.86 13.03 -17.48
C ALA A 19 -15.70 12.03 -18.63
N PRO A 20 -16.74 11.22 -18.94
CA PRO A 20 -16.68 10.27 -20.04
C PRO A 20 -16.44 10.97 -21.38
N PRO A 21 -15.81 10.30 -22.35
CA PRO A 21 -15.53 10.88 -23.66
C PRO A 21 -16.83 11.20 -24.40
N LEU A 22 -16.96 12.43 -24.90
CA LEU A 22 -18.13 12.99 -25.58
C LEU A 22 -18.43 12.40 -26.97
N ASN A 23 -17.78 11.31 -27.37
CA ASN A 23 -17.82 10.78 -28.73
C ASN A 23 -18.35 9.34 -28.75
N GLY A 24 -19.66 9.19 -28.55
CA GLY A 24 -20.37 7.92 -28.72
C GLY A 24 -21.87 8.19 -28.65
N SER A 25 -22.59 7.91 -29.73
CA SER A 25 -24.03 8.12 -29.89
C SER A 25 -24.82 7.54 -28.72
N LEU A 26 -25.66 8.38 -28.12
CA LEU A 26 -26.60 8.07 -27.05
C LEU A 26 -27.62 7.03 -27.53
N SER A 27 -27.55 5.80 -27.00
CA SER A 27 -28.69 4.89 -26.96
C SER A 27 -29.24 4.87 -25.54
N ASP A 28 -30.46 5.39 -25.39
CA ASP A 28 -31.20 5.51 -24.14
C ASP A 28 -31.55 4.12 -23.55
N SER A 29 -30.68 3.56 -22.70
CA SER A 29 -31.07 2.57 -21.67
C SER A 29 -29.98 2.10 -20.69
N ASP A 30 -28.79 2.73 -20.62
CA ASP A 30 -27.72 2.22 -19.74
C ASP A 30 -27.41 3.18 -18.59
N GLU A 31 -28.20 3.07 -17.53
CA GLU A 31 -27.84 3.55 -16.19
C GLU A 31 -26.83 2.57 -15.58
N TYR A 32 -25.56 2.66 -15.98
CA TYR A 32 -24.46 2.01 -15.27
C TYR A 32 -23.22 2.93 -15.26
N GLY A 33 -23.02 3.57 -14.11
CA GLY A 33 -21.83 4.37 -13.84
C GLY A 33 -20.58 3.49 -13.91
N PHE A 34 -19.80 3.64 -14.97
CA PHE A 34 -18.48 3.02 -15.08
C PHE A 34 -17.48 3.82 -14.24
N ASP A 35 -17.37 3.49 -12.94
CA ASP A 35 -16.22 3.82 -12.09
C ASP A 35 -15.00 2.92 -12.46
N THR A 36 -14.74 2.65 -13.74
CA THR A 36 -13.52 1.92 -14.13
C THR A 36 -12.38 2.91 -14.34
N CYS A 37 -11.47 2.97 -13.37
CA CYS A 37 -10.17 3.58 -13.59
C CYS A 37 -9.43 2.80 -14.69
N THR A 38 -8.91 3.52 -15.68
CA THR A 38 -8.03 2.92 -16.68
C THR A 38 -6.67 2.60 -16.03
N PRO A 39 -5.91 1.62 -16.53
CA PRO A 39 -4.57 1.31 -16.00
C PRO A 39 -3.64 2.53 -15.95
N GLU A 40 -3.90 3.52 -16.80
CA GLU A 40 -3.13 4.77 -16.92
C GLU A 40 -3.35 5.73 -15.73
N ASP A 41 -4.48 5.62 -15.04
CA ASP A 41 -4.82 6.42 -13.87
C ASP A 41 -4.38 5.75 -12.55
N CYS A 42 -3.94 4.50 -12.62
CA CYS A 42 -3.57 3.67 -11.48
C CYS A 42 -2.08 3.79 -11.14
N ILE A 43 -1.75 3.86 -9.86
CA ILE A 43 -0.34 3.76 -9.40
C ILE A 43 0.09 2.29 -9.38
N LEU A 44 -0.83 1.40 -8.99
CA LEU A 44 -0.70 -0.05 -9.06
C LEU A 44 -1.98 -0.59 -9.68
N TYR A 45 -1.85 -1.56 -10.59
CA TYR A 45 -2.98 -2.16 -11.28
C TYR A 45 -2.81 -3.68 -11.26
N ASP A 46 -3.79 -4.37 -10.68
CA ASP A 46 -3.89 -5.84 -10.64
C ASP A 46 -2.61 -6.57 -10.21
N ILE A 47 -1.98 -6.11 -9.12
CA ILE A 47 -0.73 -6.70 -8.64
C ILE A 47 -1.05 -7.85 -7.67
N SER A 48 -0.50 -9.02 -7.96
CA SER A 48 -0.59 -10.22 -7.13
C SER A 48 0.78 -10.82 -6.84
N GLY A 49 0.93 -11.50 -5.72
CA GLY A 49 2.18 -12.17 -5.36
C GLY A 49 2.15 -12.83 -4.00
N ILE A 50 3.24 -13.52 -3.68
CA ILE A 50 3.39 -14.30 -2.46
C ILE A 50 4.84 -14.26 -1.97
N ALA A 51 5.03 -14.26 -0.66
CA ALA A 51 6.31 -14.35 0.03
C ALA A 51 6.24 -15.44 1.09
N TYR A 52 7.16 -16.41 1.04
CA TYR A 52 7.21 -17.52 1.97
C TYR A 52 8.13 -17.25 3.16
N PRO A 53 7.91 -17.95 4.29
CA PRO A 53 8.79 -17.83 5.45
C PRO A 53 10.23 -18.25 5.12
N GLY A 54 11.21 -17.45 5.55
CA GLY A 54 12.64 -17.76 5.39
C GLY A 54 13.25 -17.28 4.06
N GLU A 55 12.44 -16.68 3.19
CA GLU A 55 12.91 -16.14 1.91
C GLU A 55 13.10 -14.61 1.98
N VAL A 56 13.91 -14.10 1.03
CA VAL A 56 14.05 -12.67 0.78
C VAL A 56 13.41 -12.36 -0.55
N LEU A 57 12.28 -11.65 -0.52
CA LEU A 57 11.62 -11.15 -1.73
C LEU A 57 12.16 -9.76 -2.10
N ALA A 58 12.69 -9.63 -3.31
CA ALA A 58 13.16 -8.35 -3.85
C ALA A 58 12.14 -7.78 -4.86
N VAL A 59 11.63 -6.58 -4.58
CA VAL A 59 10.79 -5.82 -5.52
C VAL A 59 11.67 -4.82 -6.28
N MET A 60 11.84 -5.04 -7.59
CA MET A 60 12.73 -4.25 -8.44
C MET A 60 11.98 -3.63 -9.63
N GLY A 61 12.55 -2.57 -10.20
CA GLY A 61 11.92 -1.81 -11.30
C GLY A 61 12.40 -0.35 -11.36
N ALA A 62 12.07 0.34 -12.45
CA ALA A 62 12.46 1.74 -12.69
C ALA A 62 11.92 2.70 -11.61
N SER A 63 12.53 3.89 -11.49
CA SER A 63 12.00 4.94 -10.62
C SER A 63 10.56 5.29 -11.05
N GLY A 64 9.65 5.47 -10.09
CA GLY A 64 8.23 5.73 -10.38
C GLY A 64 7.37 4.49 -10.65
N ALA A 65 7.94 3.29 -10.76
CA ALA A 65 7.17 2.05 -11.02
C ALA A 65 6.29 1.56 -9.85
N GLY A 66 6.05 2.36 -8.81
CA GLY A 66 5.15 1.99 -7.71
C GLY A 66 5.73 1.05 -6.63
N LYS A 67 7.02 0.71 -6.67
CA LYS A 67 7.66 -0.21 -5.67
C LYS A 67 7.44 0.22 -4.21
N THR A 68 7.75 1.47 -3.91
CA THR A 68 7.55 2.02 -2.55
C THR A 68 6.07 2.07 -2.20
N SER A 69 5.21 2.36 -3.18
CA SER A 69 3.75 2.35 -3.00
C SER A 69 3.23 0.95 -2.65
N LEU A 70 3.73 -0.10 -3.31
CA LEU A 70 3.38 -1.49 -3.00
C LEU A 70 3.78 -1.85 -1.56
N LEU A 71 5.01 -1.55 -1.15
CA LEU A 71 5.46 -1.80 0.22
C LEU A 71 4.65 -1.04 1.27
N ASN A 72 4.26 0.20 0.95
CA ASN A 72 3.40 1.00 1.83
C ASN A 72 2.00 0.40 1.98
N ILE A 73 1.45 -0.19 0.92
CA ILE A 73 0.13 -0.84 0.94
C ILE A 73 0.20 -2.14 1.74
N LEU A 74 1.21 -2.98 1.51
CA LEU A 74 1.39 -4.24 2.23
C LEU A 74 1.60 -4.06 3.74
N THR A 75 2.07 -2.89 4.16
CA THR A 75 2.30 -2.56 5.58
C THR A 75 1.24 -1.65 6.18
N ASP A 76 0.17 -1.34 5.43
CA ASP A 76 -0.88 -0.38 5.81
C ASP A 76 -0.34 1.00 6.25
N ARG A 77 0.78 1.44 5.65
CA ARG A 77 1.41 2.73 5.87
C ARG A 77 1.25 3.61 4.64
N GLY A 78 0.01 3.94 4.28
CA GLY A 78 -0.26 4.74 3.08
C GLY A 78 -1.72 4.78 2.61
N ALA A 79 -2.62 4.01 3.22
CA ALA A 79 -4.05 3.93 2.87
C ALA A 79 -4.80 5.28 2.92
N LYS A 80 -4.23 6.31 3.55
CA LYS A 80 -4.81 7.65 3.52
C LYS A 80 -4.64 8.35 2.18
N ALA A 81 -3.56 8.08 1.43
CA ALA A 81 -3.26 8.75 0.16
C ALA A 81 -3.91 8.06 -1.05
N TYR A 82 -4.25 6.78 -0.91
CA TYR A 82 -4.73 5.94 -2.01
C TYR A 82 -6.09 5.32 -1.68
N ASP A 83 -6.93 5.19 -2.69
CA ASP A 83 -8.04 4.24 -2.65
C ASP A 83 -7.51 2.88 -3.09
N ILE A 84 -7.63 1.88 -2.22
CA ILE A 84 -6.97 0.58 -2.36
C ILE A 84 -8.05 -0.48 -2.46
N SER A 85 -7.96 -1.31 -3.50
CA SER A 85 -8.76 -2.53 -3.64
C SER A 85 -7.86 -3.75 -3.74
N GLY A 86 -8.46 -4.93 -3.53
CA GLY A 86 -7.77 -6.22 -3.46
C GLY A 86 -7.72 -6.78 -2.04
N THR A 87 -7.01 -7.90 -1.87
CA THR A 87 -6.94 -8.61 -0.58
C THR A 87 -5.49 -8.92 -0.20
N ILE A 88 -5.20 -8.85 1.09
CA ILE A 88 -3.91 -9.24 1.67
C ILE A 88 -4.20 -10.37 2.65
N ARG A 89 -3.45 -11.46 2.53
CA ARG A 89 -3.61 -12.67 3.31
C ARG A 89 -2.34 -13.06 4.02
N ILE A 90 -2.53 -13.67 5.17
CA ILE A 90 -1.44 -14.24 5.97
C ILE A 90 -1.78 -15.67 6.30
N ASN A 91 -0.89 -16.58 5.90
CA ASN A 91 -1.11 -18.03 6.00
C ASN A 91 -2.50 -18.44 5.44
N GLY A 92 -2.90 -17.84 4.32
CA GLY A 92 -4.19 -18.10 3.66
C GLY A 92 -5.43 -17.38 4.24
N CYS A 93 -5.32 -16.69 5.38
CA CYS A 93 -6.43 -15.95 5.98
C CYS A 93 -6.42 -14.48 5.58
N ASP A 94 -7.57 -13.90 5.23
CA ASP A 94 -7.69 -12.45 5.02
C ASP A 94 -7.40 -11.71 6.33
N VAL A 95 -6.59 -10.65 6.26
CA VAL A 95 -6.11 -9.93 7.44
C VAL A 95 -6.52 -8.48 7.39
N GLU A 96 -7.05 -7.98 8.51
CA GLU A 96 -7.34 -6.55 8.64
C GLU A 96 -6.06 -5.70 8.67
N PRO A 97 -6.10 -4.48 8.13
CA PRO A 97 -4.93 -3.60 8.09
C PRO A 97 -4.29 -3.33 9.46
N ASP A 98 -5.09 -3.29 10.53
CA ASP A 98 -4.56 -3.09 11.89
C ASP A 98 -3.67 -4.24 12.37
N VAL A 99 -4.05 -5.47 12.04
CA VAL A 99 -3.28 -6.66 12.38
C VAL A 99 -1.96 -6.68 11.59
N LEU A 100 -1.99 -6.30 10.30
CA LEU A 100 -0.79 -6.14 9.47
C LEU A 100 0.23 -5.19 10.10
N ARG A 101 -0.20 -4.05 10.66
CA ARG A 101 0.70 -3.10 11.33
C ARG A 101 1.32 -3.64 12.61
N LYS A 102 0.61 -4.50 13.33
CA LYS A 102 1.08 -5.09 14.61
C LYS A 102 2.12 -6.19 14.41
N ILE A 103 2.05 -6.90 13.28
CA ILE A 103 2.90 -8.07 13.00
C ILE A 103 4.03 -7.78 12.00
N SER A 104 4.06 -6.58 11.42
CA SER A 104 5.09 -6.16 10.47
C SER A 104 5.95 -5.02 11.02
N ALA A 105 7.21 -4.99 10.61
CA ALA A 105 8.10 -3.86 10.82
C ALA A 105 8.40 -3.22 9.47
N TYR A 106 8.43 -1.89 9.43
CA TYR A 106 8.69 -1.12 8.22
C TYR A 106 9.83 -0.13 8.45
N ALA A 107 10.92 -0.31 7.70
CA ALA A 107 12.03 0.64 7.66
C ALA A 107 11.76 1.67 6.55
N GLN A 108 11.73 2.95 6.91
CA GLN A 108 11.50 4.02 5.95
C GLN A 108 12.74 4.30 5.10
N GLN A 109 12.55 4.86 3.91
CA GLN A 109 13.67 5.28 3.06
C GLN A 109 14.55 6.37 3.69
N LYS A 110 13.97 7.19 4.58
CA LYS A 110 14.69 8.23 5.33
C LYS A 110 14.57 7.94 6.81
N ASP A 111 15.70 7.86 7.48
CA ASP A 111 15.74 7.74 8.93
C ASP A 111 15.49 9.08 9.60
N VAL A 112 14.72 9.06 10.69
CA VAL A 112 14.56 10.19 11.59
C VAL A 112 15.44 9.92 12.80
N MET A 113 16.65 10.50 12.80
CA MET A 113 17.57 10.42 13.94
C MET A 113 17.85 11.82 14.49
N ILE A 114 17.84 11.93 15.82
CA ILE A 114 18.21 13.16 16.51
C ILE A 114 19.74 13.16 16.64
N GLY A 115 20.41 14.02 15.87
CA GLY A 115 21.88 14.09 15.84
C GLY A 115 22.56 14.48 17.16
N ALA A 116 21.79 14.95 18.14
CA ALA A 116 22.26 15.27 19.48
C ALA A 116 22.33 14.06 20.42
N MET A 117 21.86 12.88 20.00
CA MET A 117 21.79 11.67 20.84
C MET A 117 22.75 10.59 20.34
N THR A 118 23.28 9.81 21.27
CA THR A 118 23.99 8.56 20.96
C THR A 118 23.01 7.46 20.54
N VAL A 119 23.52 6.41 19.89
CA VAL A 119 22.70 5.25 19.48
C VAL A 119 21.96 4.62 20.65
N LYS A 120 22.62 4.47 21.81
CA LYS A 120 22.04 3.87 23.02
C LYS A 120 20.88 4.72 23.54
N GLU A 121 21.06 6.03 23.62
CA GLU A 121 20.02 6.96 24.09
C GLU A 121 18.82 6.94 23.15
N HIS A 122 19.06 6.93 21.84
CA HIS A 122 17.99 6.91 20.85
C HIS A 122 17.16 5.62 20.95
N LEU A 123 17.83 4.46 21.09
CA LEU A 123 17.15 3.19 21.27
C LEU A 123 16.33 3.14 22.57
N MET A 124 16.90 3.61 23.68
CA MET A 124 16.19 3.66 24.97
C MET A 124 14.98 4.60 24.92
N PHE A 125 15.10 5.73 24.23
CA PHE A 125 14.00 6.65 24.00
C PHE A 125 12.88 5.98 23.18
N MET A 126 13.21 5.34 22.06
CA MET A 126 12.23 4.63 21.21
C MET A 126 11.50 3.53 21.98
N VAL A 127 12.21 2.70 22.74
CA VAL A 127 11.61 1.63 23.55
C VAL A 127 10.65 2.20 24.59
N THR A 128 11.07 3.22 25.31
CA THR A 128 10.24 3.87 26.34
C THR A 128 9.00 4.51 25.72
N PHE A 129 9.14 5.15 24.57
CA PHE A 129 8.04 5.80 23.86
C PHE A 129 6.97 4.80 23.40
N VAL A 130 7.39 3.66 22.85
CA VAL A 130 6.48 2.58 22.42
C VAL A 130 5.78 1.94 23.63
N SER A 131 6.50 1.71 24.72
CA SER A 131 5.94 1.10 25.94
C SER A 131 4.87 1.94 26.63
N ASN A 132 4.91 3.27 26.51
CA ASN A 132 3.96 4.18 27.18
C ASN A 132 2.72 4.52 26.34
N ASN A 133 2.69 4.13 25.06
CA ASN A 133 1.59 4.43 24.13
C ASN A 133 0.74 3.20 23.77
N ASN A 134 0.84 2.13 24.56
CA ASN A 134 0.13 0.86 24.38
C ASN A 134 -0.58 0.50 25.69
#